data_AF-A0A7Y4QDZ8-F1
#
_entry.id   AF-A0A7Y4QDZ8-F1
#
_cell.length_a   1.000
_cell.length_b   1.000
_cell.length_c   1.000
_cell.angle_alpha   90.00
_cell.angle_beta   90.00
_cell.angle_gamma   90.00
#
_symmetry.space_group_name_H-M   'P 1'
#
loop_
_entity.id
_entity.type
_entity.pdbx_description
1 polymer ?
#
loop_
_entity_poly.entity_id
_entity_poly.type
_entity_poly.pdbx_seq_one_letter_code
_entity_poly.pdbx_strand_id
1 'polypeptide(L)' 'MDPIVHFEIPVNDLDKAREFYGSNFGWKLEYWKMPDGSVYVGVHTTPVDEKTRMPLQPGRINGGIMKKNDSV' A
#
# COMPACT_ATOMS: atom_id res chain seq x y z
N MET A 1 16.24 14.77 -11.02
CA MET A 1 16.35 13.45 -10.39
C MET A 1 14.99 13.17 -9.79
N ASP A 2 14.34 12.10 -10.22
CA ASP A 2 12.95 11.82 -9.84
C ASP A 2 12.93 10.93 -8.59
N PRO A 3 12.45 11.42 -7.44
CA PRO A 3 12.49 10.66 -6.20
C PRO A 3 11.48 9.51 -6.24
N ILE A 4 11.82 8.41 -5.55
CA ILE A 4 10.84 7.35 -5.26
C ILE A 4 9.83 7.93 -4.27
N VAL A 5 8.56 7.96 -4.65
CA VAL A 5 7.45 8.53 -3.83
C VAL A 5 6.41 7.49 -3.42
N HIS A 6 6.43 6.32 -4.05
CA HIS A 6 5.43 5.26 -3.88
C HIS A 6 6.03 3.90 -4.24
N PHE A 7 5.47 2.83 -3.69
CA PHE A 7 5.81 1.45 -4.06
C PHE A 7 4.55 0.60 -4.26
N GLU A 8 4.67 -0.44 -5.09
CA GLU A 8 3.60 -1.43 -5.32
C GLU A 8 4.15 -2.83 -5.07
N ILE A 9 3.38 -3.65 -4.35
CA ILE A 9 3.73 -5.04 -4.04
C ILE A 9 2.66 -5.95 -4.65
N PRO A 10 2.95 -6.62 -5.78
CA PRO A 10 2.10 -7.67 -6.31
C PRO A 10 2.17 -8.92 -5.42
N VAL A 11 1.02 -9.47 -5.03
CA VAL A 11 0.96 -10.67 -4.18
C VAL A 11 -0.06 -11.68 -4.69
N ASN A 12 0.20 -12.95 -4.41
CA ASN A 12 -0.74 -14.03 -4.72
C ASN A 12 -1.89 -14.12 -3.71
N ASP A 13 -1.75 -13.54 -2.52
CA ASP A 13 -2.76 -13.63 -1.45
C ASP A 13 -2.73 -12.32 -0.65
N LEU A 14 -3.80 -11.54 -0.76
CA LEU A 14 -3.90 -10.22 -0.14
C LEU A 14 -4.04 -10.31 1.38
N ASP A 15 -4.73 -11.34 1.88
CA ASP A 15 -5.01 -11.48 3.30
C ASP A 15 -3.74 -11.91 4.04
N LYS A 16 -2.99 -12.86 3.47
CA LYS A 16 -1.67 -13.24 4.01
C LYS A 16 -0.68 -12.09 3.97
N ALA A 17 -0.64 -11.34 2.86
CA ALA A 17 0.22 -10.17 2.77
C ALA A 17 -0.13 -9.15 3.85
N ARG A 18 -1.44 -8.91 4.08
CA ARG A 18 -1.89 -7.99 5.11
C ARG A 18 -1.49 -8.43 6.51
N GLU A 19 -1.71 -9.69 6.85
CA GLU A 19 -1.31 -10.24 8.14
C GLU A 19 0.20 -10.13 8.33
N PHE A 20 0.99 -10.51 7.33
CA PHE A 20 2.44 -10.45 7.38
C PHE A 20 2.95 -9.01 7.55
N TYR A 21 2.59 -8.10 6.65
CA TYR A 21 3.10 -6.73 6.66
C TYR A 21 2.57 -5.93 7.84
N GLY A 22 1.30 -6.11 8.20
CA GLY A 22 0.69 -5.46 9.36
C GLY A 22 1.33 -5.92 10.67
N SER A 23 1.54 -7.21 10.85
CA SER A 23 2.06 -7.75 12.12
C SER A 23 3.57 -7.54 12.28
N ASN A 24 4.36 -7.74 11.23
CA ASN A 24 5.82 -7.67 11.34
C ASN A 24 6.37 -6.24 11.27
N PHE A 25 5.71 -5.35 10.53
CA PHE A 25 6.19 -3.98 10.31
C PHE A 25 5.32 -2.91 10.97
N GLY A 26 4.19 -3.30 11.58
CA GLY A 26 3.26 -2.35 12.18
C GLY A 26 2.60 -1.42 11.17
N TRP A 27 2.58 -1.79 9.89
CA TRP A 27 1.99 -0.96 8.84
C TRP A 27 0.47 -0.94 8.94
N LYS A 28 -0.13 0.22 8.68
CA LYS A 28 -1.58 0.33 8.57
C LYS A 28 -2.00 0.00 7.15
N LEU A 29 -2.92 -0.95 7.01
CA LEU A 29 -3.34 -1.51 5.73
C LEU A 29 -4.85 -1.36 5.56
N GLU A 30 -5.28 -0.74 4.46
CA GLU A 30 -6.68 -0.39 4.20
C GLU A 30 -7.17 -1.03 2.89
N TYR A 31 -8.29 -1.77 2.93
CA TYR A 31 -8.89 -2.32 1.72
C TYR A 31 -9.67 -1.25 0.96
N TRP A 32 -9.31 -1.05 -0.30
CA TRP A 32 -10.03 -0.19 -1.23
C TRP A 32 -10.56 -1.03 -2.39
N LYS A 33 -11.88 -0.93 -2.61
CA LYS A 33 -12.51 -1.53 -3.79
C LYS A 33 -12.34 -0.57 -4.95
N MET A 34 -11.71 -1.05 -6.02
CA MET A 34 -11.47 -0.26 -7.22
C MET A 34 -12.70 -0.31 -8.14
N PRO A 35 -12.89 0.71 -9.02
CA PRO A 35 -14.04 0.76 -9.93
C PRO A 35 -14.13 -0.42 -10.89
N ASP A 36 -13.00 -1.06 -11.20
CA ASP A 36 -12.89 -2.26 -12.03
C ASP A 36 -13.26 -3.57 -11.29
N GLY A 37 -13.69 -3.47 -10.03
CA GLY A 37 -14.04 -4.60 -9.17
C GLY A 37 -12.84 -5.28 -8.51
N SER A 38 -11.61 -4.84 -8.79
CA SER A 38 -10.42 -5.35 -8.12
C SER A 38 -10.31 -4.81 -6.69
N VAL A 39 -9.49 -5.48 -5.88
CA VAL A 39 -9.17 -5.04 -4.52
C VAL A 39 -7.73 -4.59 -4.48
N TYR A 40 -7.53 -3.37 -3.99
CA TYR A 40 -6.24 -2.78 -3.71
C TYR A 40 -6.11 -2.55 -2.21
N VAL A 41 -4.93 -2.79 -1.65
CA VAL A 41 -4.66 -2.54 -0.24
C VAL A 41 -3.71 -1.35 -0.13
N GLY A 42 -4.22 -0.23 0.38
CA GLY A 42 -3.40 0.95 0.68
C GLY A 42 -2.46 0.67 1.84
N VAL A 43 -1.17 0.96 1.67
CA VAL A 43 -0.12 0.75 2.66
C VAL A 43 0.34 2.07 3.24
N HIS A 44 0.11 2.26 4.54
CA HIS A 44 0.60 3.40 5.30
C HIS A 44 1.75 2.96 6.21
N THR A 45 2.96 3.37 5.84
CA THR A 45 4.20 3.08 6.60
C THR A 45 4.53 4.18 7.61
N THR A 46 3.86 5.33 7.50
CA THR A 46 4.06 6.53 8.30
C THR A 46 2.72 7.27 8.48
N PRO A 47 2.56 8.09 9.54
CA PRO A 47 1.45 9.03 9.63
C PRO A 47 1.33 9.94 8.41
N VAL A 48 0.09 10.21 8.01
CA VAL A 48 -0.25 11.03 6.86
C VAL A 48 -1.19 12.16 7.28
N ASP A 49 -1.15 13.26 6.53
CA ASP A 49 -2.15 14.31 6.63
C ASP A 49 -3.50 13.79 6.11
N GLU A 50 -4.58 14.04 6.85
CA GLU A 50 -5.89 13.47 6.51
C GLU A 50 -6.51 14.05 5.25
N LYS A 51 -6.22 15.32 4.92
CA LYS A 51 -6.80 16.03 3.76
C LYS A 51 -6.05 15.72 2.47
N THR A 52 -4.74 15.78 2.53
CA THR A 52 -3.84 15.64 1.37
C THR A 52 -3.35 14.20 1.18
N ARG A 53 -3.48 13.35 2.21
CA ARG A 53 -3.00 11.97 2.25
C ARG A 53 -1.47 11.83 2.09
N MET A 54 -0.74 12.94 2.19
CA MET A 54 0.72 12.96 2.09
C MET A 54 1.36 12.54 3.42
N PRO A 55 2.51 11.85 3.39
CA PRO A 55 3.36 11.62 4.55
C PRO A 55 3.68 12.92 5.32
N LEU A 56 3.53 12.90 6.65
CA LEU A 56 3.88 14.05 7.49
C LEU A 56 5.40 14.25 7.61
N GLN A 57 6.17 13.16 7.55
CA GLN A 57 7.62 13.20 7.62
C GLN A 57 8.24 13.24 6.22
N PRO A 58 9.10 14.22 5.90
CA PRO A 58 9.81 14.28 4.63
C PRO A 58 10.63 13.02 4.35
N GLY A 59 10.57 12.53 3.11
CA GLY A 59 11.32 11.37 2.65
C GLY A 59 10.74 10.01 3.06
N ARG A 60 9.60 9.96 3.76
CA ARG A 60 8.84 8.71 3.95
C ARG A 60 7.90 8.49 2.77
N ILE A 61 7.69 7.23 2.41
CA ILE A 61 6.83 6.82 1.29
C ILE A 61 5.80 5.80 1.74
N ASN A 62 4.62 5.87 1.15
CA ASN A 62 3.56 4.88 1.30
C ASN A 62 3.50 4.01 0.05
N GLY A 63 2.57 3.05 0.02
CA GLY A 63 2.51 2.10 -1.08
C GLY A 63 1.16 1.45 -1.28
N GLY A 64 1.18 0.41 -2.10
CA GLY A 64 0.08 -0.47 -2.42
C GLY A 64 0.47 -1.93 -2.34
N ILE A 65 -0.51 -2.76 -2.01
CA ILE A 65 -0.47 -4.19 -2.28
C ILE A 65 -1.64 -4.50 -3.21
N MET A 66 -1.35 -5.18 -4.31
CA MET A 66 -2.35 -5.58 -5.28
C MET A 66 -2.23 -7.07 -5.59
N LYS A 67 -3.34 -7.68 -6.01
CA LYS A 67 -3.28 -9.06 -6.49
C LYS A 67 -2.37 -9.09 -7.71
N LYS A 68 -1.39 -9.99 -7.71
CA LYS A 68 -0.53 -10.22 -8.86
C LYS A 68 -1.41 -10.55 -10.07
N ASN A 69 -1.18 -9.85 -11.18
CA ASN A 69 -1.78 -10.21 -12.44
C ASN A 69 -0.88 -11.24 -13.13
N ASP A 70 -1.40 -12.43 -13.41
CA ASP A 70 -0.66 -13.50 -14.10
C ASP A 70 -0.61 -13.29 -15.63
N SER A 71 -1.11 -12.16 -16.13
CA SER A 71 -1.14 -11.83 -17.57
C SER A 71 0.16 -11.19 -18.09
N VAL A 72 1.27 -11.29 -17.35
CA VAL A 72 2.61 -10.82 -17.75
C VAL A 72 3.63 -11.94 -17.59
#